data_AF-A0A1B8G6G6-F1
#
_entry.id   AF-A0A1B8G6G6-F1
#
_cell.length_a   1.000
_cell.length_b   1.000
_cell.length_c   1.000
_cell.angle_alpha   90.00
_cell.angle_beta   90.00
_cell.angle_gamma   90.00
#
_symmetry.space_group_name_H-M   'P 1'
#
loop_
_entity.id
_entity.type
_entity.pdbx_description
1 polymer ?
#
loop_
_entity_poly.entity_id
_entity_poly.type
_entity_poly.pdbx_seq_one_letter_code
_entity_poly.pdbx_strand_id
1 'polypeptide(L)'
;MLQRLAEIVPKGRVLIGDTFWERQPTDIAQEIHGDDIPMLIDLVAMCRETGWEILNLTTADQREWDNFESSHRAGLRQWIIENPNSPKAQEIRERLDEREREYIMNYRGLLGFAYLVLGR
;
A
#
# COMPACT_ATOMS: atom_id res chain seq x y z
N MET A 1 -12.11 10.72 0.45
CA MET A 1 -11.88 10.62 -1.01
C MET A 1 -13.15 10.33 -1.81
N LEU A 2 -13.81 9.18 -1.58
CA LEU A 2 -14.92 8.67 -2.42
C LEU A 2 -16.09 9.64 -2.64
N GLN A 3 -16.50 10.36 -1.59
CA GLN A 3 -17.53 11.41 -1.67
C GLN A 3 -17.16 12.51 -2.68
N ARG A 4 -15.91 12.97 -2.67
CA ARG A 4 -15.43 14.00 -3.62
C ARG A 4 -15.40 13.47 -5.04
N LEU A 5 -15.04 12.20 -5.23
CA LEU A 5 -15.11 11.57 -6.56
C LEU A 5 -16.56 11.56 -7.07
N ALA A 6 -17.54 11.25 -6.22
CA ALA A 6 -18.96 11.26 -6.61
C ALA A 6 -19.47 12.65 -7.01
N GLU A 7 -18.97 13.71 -6.38
CA GLU A 7 -19.29 15.09 -6.75
C GLU A 7 -18.70 15.51 -8.11
N ILE A 8 -17.46 15.11 -8.39
CA ILE A 8 -16.74 15.49 -9.61
C ILE A 8 -17.14 14.60 -10.80
N VAL A 9 -17.48 13.33 -10.55
CA VAL A 9 -17.90 12.35 -11.56
C VAL A 9 -19.31 11.86 -11.22
N PRO A 10 -20.35 12.69 -11.43
CA PRO A 10 -21.73 12.34 -11.10
C PRO A 10 -22.29 11.20 -11.97
N LYS A 11 -21.70 10.98 -13.15
CA LYS A 11 -21.98 9.84 -14.04
C LYS A 11 -20.71 9.46 -14.78
N GLY A 12 -20.30 8.20 -14.74
CA GLY A 12 -19.07 7.73 -15.37
C GLY A 12 -18.39 6.60 -14.62
N ARG A 13 -17.08 6.50 -14.78
CA ARG A 13 -16.23 5.50 -14.11
C ARG A 13 -14.98 6.14 -13.54
N VAL A 14 -14.52 5.59 -12.43
CA VAL A 14 -13.21 5.91 -11.83
C VAL A 14 -12.46 4.62 -11.51
N LEU A 15 -11.14 4.66 -11.61
CA LEU A 15 -10.26 3.63 -11.06
C LEU A 15 -9.59 4.22 -9.82
N ILE A 16 -9.72 3.54 -8.70
CA ILE A 16 -9.01 3.90 -7.47
C ILE A 16 -8.09 2.76 -7.05
N GLY A 17 -6.98 3.14 -6.42
CA GLY A 17 -6.07 2.24 -5.74
C GLY A 17 -5.96 2.68 -4.28
N ASP A 18 -6.19 1.78 -3.32
CA ASP A 18 -6.09 2.11 -1.90
C ASP A 18 -5.61 0.92 -1.06
N THR A 19 -4.99 1.22 0.08
CA THR A 19 -4.56 0.21 1.04
C THR A 19 -5.72 -0.34 1.86
N PHE A 20 -5.61 -1.59 2.25
CA PHE A 20 -6.54 -2.23 3.17
C PHE A 20 -5.81 -3.31 3.99
N TRP A 21 -6.41 -3.75 5.09
CA TRP A 21 -5.93 -4.90 5.86
C TRP A 21 -6.53 -6.22 5.34
N GLU A 22 -5.69 -7.15 4.91
CA GLU A 22 -6.07 -8.51 4.50
C GLU A 22 -6.62 -9.33 5.68
N ARG A 23 -6.06 -9.07 6.86
CA ARG A 23 -6.40 -9.67 8.14
C ARG A 23 -6.26 -8.61 9.22
N GLN A 24 -6.86 -8.84 10.39
CA GLN A 24 -6.72 -7.92 11.51
C GLN A 24 -5.25 -7.57 11.75
N PRO A 25 -4.89 -6.28 11.74
CA PRO A 25 -3.50 -5.87 11.90
C PRO A 25 -3.02 -6.16 13.32
N THR A 26 -1.70 -6.23 13.47
CA THR A 26 -1.07 -6.18 14.79
C THR A 26 -0.89 -4.72 15.20
N ASP A 27 -0.74 -4.46 16.50
CA ASP A 27 -0.43 -3.12 17.01
C ASP A 27 0.79 -2.50 16.29
N ILE A 28 1.82 -3.32 16.03
CA ILE A 28 3.02 -2.88 15.29
C ILE A 28 2.69 -2.49 13.84
N ALA A 29 1.85 -3.26 13.15
CA ALA A 29 1.46 -2.93 11.78
C ALA A 29 0.63 -1.63 11.74
N GLN A 30 -0.22 -1.40 12.75
CA GLN A 30 -0.97 -0.15 12.90
C GLN A 30 -0.05 1.03 13.23
N GLU A 31 0.95 0.86 14.10
CA GLU A 31 1.93 1.91 14.38
C GLU A 31 2.71 2.34 13.11
N ILE A 32 3.04 1.38 12.23
CA ILE A 32 3.77 1.67 10.98
C ILE A 32 2.90 2.41 9.96
N HIS A 33 1.63 2.02 9.81
CA HIS A 33 0.79 2.45 8.70
C HIS A 33 -0.37 3.39 9.09
N GLY A 34 -0.62 3.58 10.37
CA GLY A 34 -1.74 4.34 10.92
C GLY A 34 -3.01 3.52 11.11
N ASP A 35 -3.97 4.13 11.81
CA ASP A 35 -5.24 3.50 12.20
C ASP A 35 -6.35 3.61 11.15
N ASP A 36 -6.15 4.45 10.13
CA ASP A 36 -7.19 4.79 9.15
C ASP A 36 -7.29 3.78 7.99
N ILE A 37 -6.52 2.69 8.02
CA ILE A 37 -6.57 1.66 6.98
C ILE A 37 -7.76 0.71 7.25
N PRO A 38 -8.73 0.61 6.32
CA PRO A 38 -9.92 -0.22 6.51
C PRO A 38 -9.63 -1.71 6.26
N MET A 39 -10.52 -2.59 6.69
CA MET A 39 -10.59 -3.94 6.11
C MET A 39 -11.14 -3.85 4.68
N LEU A 40 -10.87 -4.85 3.83
CA LEU A 40 -11.37 -4.85 2.44
C LEU A 40 -12.91 -4.69 2.35
N ILE A 41 -13.62 -5.32 3.27
CA ILE A 41 -15.09 -5.24 3.32
C ILE A 41 -15.59 -3.83 3.64
N ASP A 42 -14.86 -3.10 4.49
CA ASP A 42 -15.22 -1.73 4.86
C ASP A 42 -14.93 -0.78 3.69
N LEU A 43 -13.85 -1.00 2.94
CA LEU A 43 -13.58 -0.26 1.70
C LEU A 43 -14.69 -0.44 0.66
N VAL A 44 -15.19 -1.67 0.51
CA VAL A 44 -16.35 -1.99 -0.33
C VAL A 44 -17.62 -1.29 0.16
N ALA A 45 -17.87 -1.28 1.48
CA ALA A 45 -19.02 -0.61 2.06
C ALA A 45 -18.96 0.90 1.83
N MET A 46 -17.82 1.54 2.08
CA MET A 46 -17.61 2.97 1.85
C MET A 46 -17.88 3.38 0.39
N CYS A 47 -17.51 2.54 -0.58
CA CYS A 47 -17.83 2.79 -1.99
C CYS A 47 -19.35 2.84 -2.21
N ARG A 48 -20.09 1.86 -1.67
CA ARG A 48 -21.55 1.78 -1.83
C ARG A 48 -22.27 2.91 -1.11
N GLU A 49 -21.84 3.24 0.11
CA GLU A 49 -22.41 4.33 0.91
C GLU A 49 -22.26 5.69 0.23
N THR A 50 -21.21 5.86 -0.58
CA THR A 50 -20.99 7.07 -1.38
C THR A 50 -21.65 7.01 -2.76
N GLY A 51 -22.47 5.99 -3.03
CA GLY A 51 -23.29 5.84 -4.23
C GLY A 51 -22.53 5.30 -5.46
N TRP A 52 -21.45 4.56 -5.25
CA TRP A 52 -20.71 3.88 -6.31
C TRP A 52 -21.09 2.40 -6.39
N GLU A 53 -21.23 1.91 -7.63
CA GLU A 53 -21.24 0.47 -7.92
C GLU A 53 -19.83 -0.02 -8.23
N ILE A 54 -19.49 -1.22 -7.73
CA ILE A 54 -18.17 -1.83 -7.97
C ILE A 54 -18.27 -2.73 -9.20
N LEU A 55 -17.63 -2.30 -10.29
CA LEU A 55 -17.62 -3.02 -11.56
C LEU A 55 -16.49 -4.06 -11.62
N ASN A 56 -15.37 -3.78 -10.95
CA ASN A 56 -14.25 -4.71 -10.80
C ASN A 56 -13.53 -4.46 -9.48
N LEU A 57 -13.09 -5.53 -8.82
CA LEU A 57 -12.26 -5.50 -7.63
C LEU A 57 -11.15 -6.54 -7.77
N THR A 58 -9.91 -6.09 -7.69
CA THR A 58 -8.71 -6.93 -7.67
C THR A 58 -7.77 -6.41 -6.60
N THR A 59 -6.87 -7.26 -6.11
CA THR A 59 -5.85 -6.86 -5.13
C THR A 59 -4.47 -7.19 -5.67
N ALA A 60 -3.47 -6.41 -5.26
CA ALA A 60 -2.08 -6.74 -5.51
C ALA A 60 -1.76 -8.07 -4.83
N ASP A 61 -1.19 -9.02 -5.57
CA ASP A 61 -0.77 -10.28 -4.98
C ASP A 61 0.52 -10.11 -4.15
N GLN A 62 0.88 -11.15 -3.40
CA GLN A 62 2.08 -11.10 -2.55
C GLN A 62 3.36 -10.89 -3.38
N ARG A 63 3.41 -11.37 -4.62
CA ARG A 63 4.58 -11.23 -5.48
C ARG A 63 4.72 -9.79 -5.97
N GLU A 64 3.62 -9.12 -6.29
CA GLU A 64 3.61 -7.70 -6.64
C GLU A 64 4.12 -6.84 -5.48
N TRP A 65 3.67 -7.14 -4.25
CA TRP A 65 4.21 -6.52 -3.03
C TRP A 65 5.71 -6.78 -2.84
N ASP A 66 6.14 -8.03 -2.98
CA ASP A 66 7.56 -8.41 -2.84
C ASP A 66 8.43 -7.65 -3.86
N ASN A 67 7.95 -7.54 -5.11
CA ASN A 67 8.62 -6.80 -6.17
C ASN A 67 8.68 -5.30 -5.89
N PHE A 68 7.59 -4.71 -5.40
CA PHE A 68 7.51 -3.29 -5.05
C PHE A 68 8.53 -2.96 -3.95
N GLU A 69 8.49 -3.69 -2.84
CA GLU A 69 9.38 -3.47 -1.70
C GLU A 69 10.85 -3.70 -2.07
N SER A 70 11.14 -4.74 -2.86
CA SER A 70 12.51 -5.00 -3.34
C SER A 70 13.02 -3.89 -4.25
N SER A 71 12.20 -3.45 -5.21
CA SER A 71 12.57 -2.40 -6.17
C SER A 71 12.75 -1.04 -5.49
N HIS A 72 11.94 -0.74 -4.47
CA HIS A 72 12.07 0.48 -3.67
C HIS A 72 13.47 0.59 -3.02
N ARG A 73 14.02 -0.53 -2.52
CA ARG A 73 15.35 -0.57 -1.89
C ARG A 73 16.49 -0.70 -2.89
N ALA A 74 16.26 -1.34 -4.05
CA ALA A 74 17.29 -1.77 -4.99
C ALA A 74 18.26 -0.66 -5.42
N GLY A 75 17.74 0.51 -5.79
CA GLY A 75 18.58 1.61 -6.28
C GLY A 75 19.59 2.11 -5.25
N LEU A 76 19.17 2.24 -3.98
CA LEU A 76 20.05 2.67 -2.91
C LEU A 76 21.02 1.57 -2.45
N ARG A 77 20.59 0.29 -2.49
CA ARG A 77 21.50 -0.84 -2.25
C ARG A 77 22.61 -0.89 -3.30
N GLN A 78 22.27 -0.71 -4.57
CA GLN A 78 23.25 -0.65 -5.65
C GLN A 78 24.21 0.53 -5.46
N TRP A 79 23.69 1.70 -5.13
CA TRP A 79 24.51 2.88 -4.85
C TRP A 79 25.50 2.65 -3.69
N ILE A 80 25.09 1.96 -2.62
CA ILE A 80 25.99 1.60 -1.51
C ILE A 80 27.15 0.71 -1.98
N ILE A 81 26.87 -0.27 -2.84
CA ILE A 81 27.88 -1.20 -3.40
C ILE A 81 28.92 -0.41 -4.21
N GLU A 82 28.46 0.56 -5.00
CA GLU A 82 29.31 1.39 -5.87
C GLU A 82 30.07 2.48 -5.10
N ASN A 83 29.62 2.85 -3.90
CA ASN A 83 30.14 3.97 -3.12
C ASN A 83 30.52 3.56 -1.68
N PRO A 84 31.39 2.56 -1.48
CA PRO A 84 31.63 1.96 -0.16
C PRO A 84 32.24 2.92 0.86
N ASN A 85 32.99 3.93 0.42
CA ASN A 85 33.64 4.93 1.28
C ASN A 85 32.80 6.19 1.49
N SER A 86 31.56 6.23 0.97
CA SER A 86 30.71 7.40 1.15
C SER A 86 30.30 7.54 2.62
N PRO A 87 30.39 8.73 3.23
CA PRO A 87 29.99 8.93 4.62
C PRO A 87 28.49 8.68 4.85
N LYS A 88 27.66 8.71 3.80
CA LYS A 88 26.22 8.42 3.86
C LYS A 88 25.88 6.93 3.73
N ALA A 89 26.84 6.09 3.36
CA ALA A 89 26.56 4.68 3.04
C ALA A 89 26.03 3.92 4.26
N GLN A 90 26.53 4.22 5.46
CA GLN A 90 26.10 3.54 6.68
C GLN A 90 24.68 3.92 7.09
N GLU A 91 24.36 5.21 7.13
CA GLU A 91 23.00 5.70 7.43
C GLU A 91 21.97 5.13 6.45
N ILE A 92 22.27 5.14 5.14
CA ILE A 92 21.37 4.59 4.13
C ILE A 92 21.21 3.08 4.32
N ARG A 93 22.28 2.35 4.66
CA ARG A 93 22.22 0.90 4.91
C ARG A 93 21.29 0.59 6.07
N GLU A 94 21.46 1.27 7.20
CA GLU A 94 20.65 1.07 8.41
C GLU A 94 19.16 1.28 8.12
N ARG A 95 18.81 2.37 7.43
CA ARG A 95 17.43 2.65 7.04
C ARG A 95 16.83 1.56 6.13
N LEU A 96 17.62 1.04 5.18
CA LEU A 96 17.16 0.00 4.27
C LEU A 96 17.02 -1.36 4.96
N ASP A 97 17.90 -1.67 5.91
CA ASP A 97 17.84 -2.88 6.73
C ASP A 97 16.60 -2.86 7.63
N GLU A 98 16.31 -1.71 8.24
CA GLU A 98 15.11 -1.51 9.06
C GLU A 98 13.84 -1.68 8.22
N ARG A 99 13.74 -1.02 7.06
CA ARG A 99 12.59 -1.15 6.17
C ARG A 99 12.35 -2.59 5.69
N GLU A 100 13.42 -3.30 5.35
CA GLU A 100 13.35 -4.71 4.96
C GLU A 100 12.85 -5.60 6.10
N ARG A 101 13.37 -5.37 7.32
CA ARG A 101 12.93 -6.09 8.52
C ARG A 101 11.46 -5.81 8.82
N GLU A 102 11.03 -4.55 8.82
CA GLU A 102 9.63 -4.16 9.03
C GLU A 102 8.72 -4.85 8.03
N TYR A 103 9.08 -4.84 6.75
CA TYR A 103 8.31 -5.51 5.72
C TYR A 103 8.11 -6.98 6.04
N ILE A 104 9.23 -7.72 6.14
CA ILE A 104 9.20 -9.17 6.27
C ILE A 104 8.50 -9.62 7.55
N MET A 105 8.69 -8.89 8.64
CA MET A 105 8.21 -9.29 9.97
C MET A 105 6.82 -8.77 10.30
N ASN A 106 6.48 -7.55 9.88
CA ASN A 106 5.36 -6.83 10.50
C ASN A 106 4.15 -6.67 9.57
N TYR A 107 4.34 -6.52 8.25
CA TYR A 107 3.20 -6.24 7.37
C TYR A 107 3.17 -7.03 6.05
N ARG A 108 4.17 -7.87 5.75
CA ARG A 108 4.14 -8.79 4.60
C ARG A 108 3.00 -9.79 4.75
N GLY A 109 2.03 -9.73 3.83
CA GLY A 109 0.82 -10.55 3.85
C GLY A 109 -0.26 -10.08 4.83
N LEU A 110 -0.12 -8.88 5.39
CA LEU A 110 -1.15 -8.21 6.18
C LEU A 110 -1.67 -6.96 5.48
N LEU A 111 -0.76 -6.10 5.01
CA LEU A 111 -1.14 -4.92 4.24
C LEU A 111 -1.42 -5.33 2.78
N GLY A 112 -2.65 -5.10 2.34
CA GLY A 112 -3.10 -5.29 0.96
C GLY A 112 -3.17 -3.96 0.21
N PHE A 113 -3.27 -4.05 -1.13
CA PHE A 113 -3.55 -2.91 -1.99
C PHE A 113 -4.64 -3.30 -2.98
N ALA A 114 -5.78 -2.62 -2.94
CA ALA A 114 -6.93 -2.92 -3.78
C ALA A 114 -6.99 -1.97 -4.98
N TYR A 115 -7.38 -2.49 -6.13
CA TYR A 115 -7.75 -1.75 -7.32
C TYR A 115 -9.24 -1.93 -7.57
N LEU A 116 -10.00 -0.83 -7.53
CA LEU A 116 -11.45 -0.85 -7.74
C LEU A 116 -11.82 0.00 -8.95
N VAL A 117 -12.54 -0.61 -9.90
CA VAL A 117 -13.22 0.12 -10.96
C VAL A 117 -14.64 0.39 -10.47
N LEU A 118 -14.95 1.66 -10.26
CA LEU A 118 -16.24 2.12 -9.76
C LEU A 118 -17.05 2.75 -10.90
N GLY A 119 -18.38 2.61 -10.84
CA GLY A 119 -19.32 3.17 -11.80
C GLY A 119 -20.52 3.86 -11.14
N ARG A 120 -21.04 4.90 -11.79
CA ARG A 120 -22.23 5.65 -11.37
C ARG A 120 -22.95 6.25 -12.58
#